data_AF-A0A4R2ZL92-F1
#
_entry.id   AF-A0A4R2ZL92-F1
#
_cell.length_a   1.000
_cell.length_b   1.000
_cell.length_c   1.000
_cell.angle_alpha   90.00
_cell.angle_beta   90.00
_cell.angle_gamma   90.00
#
_symmetry.space_group_name_H-M   'P 1'
#
loop_
_entity.id
_entity.type
_entity.pdbx_description
1 polymer ?
#
loop_
_entity_poly.entity_id
_entity_poly.type
_entity_poly.pdbx_seq_one_letter_code
_entity_poly.pdbx_strand_id
1 'polypeptide(L)'
;MIDLEENMEWTSGQLRRAIKAAGVALWTWNVDTDAFIMDLRGYELWDLGANGILSFEDLSAKIHPADRDRVRAAFVATRALVGPYEIDFRILSGLDVRWISARGQGSDDDIVARVMTGIFLDVTGRKQAEEGLLVSRCFSSISMNPPSGVTARRFRRSLYPPVLFSGR
;
A
#
# COMPACT_ATOMS: atom_id res chain seq x y z
N MET A 1 -36.45 23.83 -27.82
CA MET A 1 -35.61 22.85 -28.55
C MET A 1 -34.19 23.29 -28.29
N ILE A 2 -33.52 22.67 -27.32
CA ILE A 2 -32.13 22.98 -26.99
C ILE A 2 -31.37 21.74 -27.42
N ASP A 3 -30.61 21.86 -28.50
CA ASP A 3 -29.86 20.77 -29.08
C ASP A 3 -28.74 20.30 -28.15
N LEU A 4 -28.84 19.02 -27.80
CA LEU A 4 -27.80 17.99 -27.88
C LEU A 4 -26.46 18.32 -27.20
N GLU A 5 -26.32 17.73 -26.00
CA GLU A 5 -25.09 17.16 -25.42
C GLU A 5 -23.83 17.36 -26.30
N GLU A 6 -23.15 18.49 -26.08
CA GLU A 6 -21.78 18.67 -26.52
C GLU A 6 -20.94 17.62 -25.77
N ASN A 7 -20.67 16.51 -26.44
CA ASN A 7 -19.90 15.40 -25.92
C ASN A 7 -18.45 15.88 -25.74
N MET A 8 -18.19 16.61 -24.64
CA MET A 8 -16.89 17.18 -24.34
C MET A 8 -15.92 16.04 -24.05
N GLU A 9 -15.25 15.58 -25.10
CA GLU A 9 -14.10 14.71 -24.97
C GLU A 9 -13.01 15.47 -24.22
N TRP A 10 -12.54 14.88 -23.12
CA TRP A 10 -11.49 15.48 -22.33
C TRP A 10 -10.20 15.50 -23.14
N THR A 11 -9.58 16.68 -23.23
CA THR A 11 -8.25 16.78 -23.85
C THR A 11 -7.23 15.99 -23.05
N SER A 12 -6.19 15.49 -23.72
CA SER A 12 -5.05 14.81 -23.06
C SER A 12 -4.43 15.66 -21.94
N GLY A 13 -4.40 16.99 -22.11
CA GLY A 13 -3.95 17.93 -21.09
C GLY A 13 -4.86 17.97 -19.86
N GLN A 14 -6.18 17.94 -20.03
CA GLN A 14 -7.14 17.86 -18.92
C GLN A 14 -7.05 16.52 -18.20
N LEU A 15 -6.97 15.40 -18.93
CA LEU A 15 -6.80 14.06 -18.36
C LEU A 15 -5.52 13.98 -17.51
N ARG A 16 -4.39 14.44 -18.04
CA ARG A 16 -3.11 14.45 -17.31
C ARG A 16 -3.18 15.27 -16.03
N ARG A 17 -3.87 16.42 -16.05
CA ARG A 17 -4.07 17.25 -14.85
C ARG A 17 -4.96 16.56 -13.82
N ALA A 18 -6.06 15.94 -14.25
CA ALA A 18 -6.95 15.21 -13.37
C ALA A 18 -6.26 14.01 -12.72
N ILE A 19 -5.51 13.22 -13.49
CA ILE A 19 -4.71 12.09 -12.98
C ILE A 19 -3.70 12.56 -11.93
N LYS A 20 -2.98 13.66 -12.24
CA LYS A 20 -2.03 14.26 -11.28
C LYS A 20 -2.71 14.75 -10.01
N ALA A 21 -3.89 15.35 -10.12
CA ALA A 21 -4.67 15.82 -8.97
C ALA A 21 -5.24 14.67 -8.13
N ALA A 22 -5.66 13.57 -8.77
CA ALA A 22 -6.13 12.36 -8.09
C ALA A 22 -5.00 11.61 -7.37
N GLY A 23 -3.73 11.87 -7.73
CA GLY A 23 -2.59 11.25 -7.09
C GLY A 23 -2.43 9.77 -7.40
N VAL A 24 -2.95 9.33 -8.55
CA VAL A 24 -2.86 7.94 -9.02
C VAL A 24 -1.61 7.77 -9.88
N ALA A 25 -0.97 6.60 -9.79
CA ALA A 25 0.09 6.19 -10.69
C ALA A 25 -0.50 5.35 -11.82
N LEU A 26 0.05 5.46 -13.03
CA LEU A 26 -0.43 4.72 -14.19
C LEU A 26 0.46 3.51 -14.44
N TRP A 27 -0.15 2.42 -14.90
CA TRP A 27 0.58 1.24 -15.33
C TRP A 27 -0.04 0.57 -16.55
N THR A 28 0.81 -0.11 -17.29
CA THR A 28 0.46 -0.93 -18.44
C THR A 28 1.20 -2.25 -18.34
N TRP A 29 0.51 -3.36 -18.56
CA TRP A 29 1.07 -4.70 -18.53
C TRP A 29 0.72 -5.44 -19.81
N ASN A 30 1.74 -5.91 -20.52
CA ASN A 30 1.56 -6.82 -21.64
C ASN A 30 1.56 -8.26 -21.12
N VAL A 31 0.43 -8.95 -21.29
CA VAL A 31 0.23 -10.31 -20.78
C VAL A 31 1.09 -11.34 -21.53
N ASP A 32 1.41 -11.09 -22.80
CA ASP A 32 2.18 -11.99 -23.66
C ASP A 32 3.69 -11.91 -23.41
N THR A 33 4.23 -10.69 -23.29
CA THR A 33 5.67 -10.45 -23.08
C THR A 33 6.05 -10.31 -21.61
N ASP A 34 5.05 -10.29 -20.71
CA ASP A 34 5.18 -9.94 -19.30
C ASP A 34 5.78 -8.56 -19.03
N ALA A 35 5.78 -7.68 -20.04
CA ALA A 35 6.34 -6.34 -19.94
C ALA A 35 5.42 -5.43 -19.12
N PHE A 36 5.94 -4.88 -18.05
CA PHE A 36 5.28 -3.95 -17.15
C PHE A 36 5.92 -2.56 -17.27
N ILE A 37 5.10 -1.56 -17.56
CA ILE A 37 5.51 -0.16 -17.72
C ILE A 37 4.68 0.68 -16.77
N MET A 38 5.32 1.63 -16.09
CA MET A 38 4.67 2.59 -15.20
C MET A 38 4.98 4.01 -15.60
N ASP A 39 4.18 4.96 -15.11
CA ASP A 39 4.57 6.36 -15.11
C ASP A 39 5.62 6.65 -14.01
N LEU A 40 6.18 7.86 -14.02
CA LEU A 40 7.19 8.29 -13.06
C LEU A 40 6.71 8.09 -11.60
N ARG A 41 5.44 8.37 -11.33
CA ARG A 41 4.85 8.20 -10.00
C ARG A 41 4.78 6.73 -9.60
N GLY A 42 4.49 5.81 -10.53
CA GLY A 42 4.55 4.38 -10.29
C GLY A 42 5.95 3.92 -9.90
N TYR A 43 6.98 4.36 -10.63
CA TYR A 43 8.38 4.03 -10.27
C TYR A 43 8.75 4.56 -8.86
N GLU A 44 8.36 5.79 -8.52
CA GLU A 44 8.56 6.35 -7.18
C GLU A 44 7.78 5.58 -6.09
N LEU A 45 6.54 5.18 -6.38
CA LEU A 45 5.67 4.45 -5.46
C LEU A 45 6.25 3.08 -5.09
N TRP A 46 6.84 2.40 -6.08
CA TRP A 46 7.43 1.08 -5.97
C TRP A 46 8.90 1.08 -5.53
N ASP A 47 9.51 2.26 -5.34
CA ASP A 47 10.94 2.42 -5.03
C ASP A 47 11.82 1.69 -6.06
N LEU A 48 11.49 1.90 -7.34
CA LEU A 48 12.17 1.33 -8.50
C LEU A 48 12.79 2.46 -9.32
N GLY A 49 14.02 2.24 -9.80
CA GLY A 49 14.61 3.12 -10.80
C GLY A 49 13.89 2.96 -12.13
N ALA A 50 13.65 4.05 -12.85
CA ALA A 50 13.01 4.05 -14.18
C ALA A 50 13.94 3.53 -15.29
N ASN A 51 14.68 2.45 -15.02
CA ASN A 51 15.66 1.87 -15.92
C ASN A 51 15.21 0.47 -16.36
N GLY A 52 14.54 0.41 -17.50
CA GLY A 52 14.21 -0.85 -18.18
C GLY A 52 12.73 -1.21 -18.17
N ILE A 53 12.41 -2.28 -18.89
CA ILE A 53 11.09 -2.92 -18.87
C ILE A 53 11.07 -3.82 -17.65
N LEU A 54 10.08 -3.65 -16.77
CA LEU A 54 9.90 -4.49 -15.60
C LEU A 54 9.10 -5.74 -15.98
N SER A 55 9.31 -6.83 -15.27
CA SER A 55 8.46 -8.02 -15.33
C SER A 55 7.50 -8.09 -14.15
N PHE A 56 6.48 -8.95 -14.22
CA PHE A 56 5.63 -9.22 -13.06
C PHE A 56 6.45 -9.78 -11.88
N GLU A 57 7.50 -10.56 -12.17
CA GLU A 57 8.36 -11.14 -11.15
C GLU A 57 9.17 -10.07 -10.40
N ASP A 58 9.65 -9.03 -11.10
CA ASP A 58 10.35 -7.90 -10.48
C ASP A 58 9.46 -7.16 -9.48
N LEU A 59 8.18 -7.00 -9.81
CA LEU A 59 7.19 -6.42 -8.90
C LEU A 59 6.84 -7.37 -7.75
N SER A 60 6.62 -8.65 -8.05
CA SER A 60 6.32 -9.69 -7.06
C SER A 60 7.38 -9.79 -5.97
N ALA A 61 8.65 -9.57 -6.31
CA ALA A 61 9.76 -9.52 -5.34
C ALA A 61 9.57 -8.43 -4.27
N LYS A 62 8.95 -7.30 -4.62
CA LYS A 62 8.65 -6.19 -3.70
C LYS A 62 7.34 -6.39 -2.93
N ILE A 63 6.45 -7.28 -3.38
CA ILE A 63 5.20 -7.58 -2.68
C ILE A 63 5.51 -8.33 -1.38
N HIS A 64 4.76 -8.01 -0.33
CA HIS A 64 4.87 -8.67 0.97
C HIS A 64 4.63 -10.19 0.82
N PRO A 65 5.47 -11.06 1.43
CA PRO A 65 5.41 -12.51 1.21
C PRO A 65 4.03 -13.14 1.42
N ALA A 66 3.27 -12.65 2.41
CA ALA A 66 1.91 -13.12 2.70
C ALA A 66 0.87 -12.82 1.59
N ASP A 67 1.13 -11.82 0.74
CA ASP A 67 0.21 -11.42 -0.34
C ASP A 67 0.64 -11.96 -1.71
N ARG A 68 1.88 -12.42 -1.88
CA ARG A 68 2.46 -12.84 -3.17
C ARG A 68 1.62 -13.90 -3.88
N ASP A 69 1.26 -14.99 -3.20
CA ASP A 69 0.50 -16.07 -3.81
C ASP A 69 -0.91 -15.63 -4.22
N ARG A 70 -1.56 -14.80 -3.40
CA ARG A 70 -2.87 -14.24 -3.69
C ARG A 70 -2.82 -13.31 -4.90
N VAL A 71 -1.82 -12.43 -4.95
CA VAL A 71 -1.64 -11.51 -6.08
C VAL A 71 -1.36 -12.31 -7.34
N ARG A 72 -0.43 -13.27 -7.32
CA ARG A 72 -0.13 -14.13 -8.48
C ARG A 72 -1.37 -14.89 -8.97
N ALA A 73 -2.16 -15.47 -8.07
CA ALA A 73 -3.39 -16.16 -8.43
C ALA A 73 -4.42 -15.22 -9.08
N ALA A 74 -4.57 -14.01 -8.54
CA ALA A 74 -5.44 -12.99 -9.11
C ALA A 74 -4.96 -12.57 -10.50
N PHE A 75 -3.65 -12.35 -10.69
CA PHE A 75 -3.05 -12.06 -12.00
C PHE A 75 -3.31 -13.18 -13.02
N VAL A 76 -3.16 -14.45 -12.64
CA VAL A 76 -3.46 -15.60 -13.52
C VAL A 76 -4.95 -15.65 -13.89
N ALA A 77 -5.84 -15.37 -12.94
CA ALA A 77 -7.27 -15.31 -13.21
C ALA A 77 -7.63 -14.19 -14.19
N THR A 78 -7.01 -13.01 -14.07
CA THR A 78 -7.22 -11.89 -14.99
C THR A 78 -6.74 -12.22 -16.42
N ARG A 79 -5.71 -13.07 -16.58
CA ARG A 79 -5.30 -13.54 -17.93
C ARG A 79 -6.39 -14.36 -18.63
N ALA A 80 -7.27 -15.01 -17.88
CA ALA A 80 -8.32 -15.88 -18.40
C ALA A 80 -9.67 -15.18 -18.59
N LEU A 81 -9.87 -14.00 -17.98
CA LEU A 81 -11.15 -13.29 -17.98
C LEU A 81 -10.96 -11.84 -18.41
N VAL A 82 -11.67 -11.42 -19.46
CA VAL A 82 -11.80 -10.00 -19.80
C VAL A 82 -12.71 -9.36 -18.75
N GLY A 83 -12.18 -8.41 -18.00
CA GLY A 83 -12.97 -7.73 -16.96
C GLY A 83 -12.19 -6.72 -16.14
N PRO A 84 -12.89 -5.99 -15.25
CA PRO A 84 -12.26 -5.13 -14.27
C PRO A 84 -11.48 -5.97 -13.26
N TYR A 85 -10.24 -5.57 -13.02
CA TYR A 85 -9.33 -6.15 -12.04
C TYR A 85 -9.15 -5.16 -10.90
N GLU A 86 -9.39 -5.58 -9.67
CA GLU A 86 -9.11 -4.78 -8.47
C GLU A 86 -8.50 -5.68 -7.39
N ILE A 87 -7.34 -5.29 -6.88
CA ILE A 87 -6.69 -5.97 -5.76
C ILE A 87 -5.94 -4.99 -4.86
N ASP A 88 -6.13 -5.14 -3.56
CA ASP A 88 -5.33 -4.46 -2.55
C ASP A 88 -4.23 -5.42 -2.06
N PHE A 89 -2.98 -4.96 -2.00
CA PHE A 89 -1.84 -5.72 -1.47
C PHE A 89 -0.78 -4.82 -0.84
N ARG A 90 0.09 -5.42 -0.05
CA ARG A 90 1.20 -4.72 0.61
C ARG A 90 2.48 -4.83 -0.21
N ILE A 91 3.20 -3.72 -0.34
CA ILE A 91 4.56 -3.67 -0.88
C ILE A 91 5.55 -3.29 0.21
N LEU A 92 6.78 -3.79 0.07
CA LEU A 92 7.92 -3.47 0.90
C LEU A 92 8.68 -2.31 0.26
N SER A 93 8.68 -1.16 0.95
CA SER A 93 9.41 0.04 0.56
C SER A 93 10.51 0.28 1.60
N GLY A 94 11.67 -0.35 1.40
CA GLY A 94 12.74 -0.37 2.41
C GLY A 94 12.31 -1.14 3.66
N LEU A 95 12.20 -0.46 4.80
CA LEU A 95 11.74 -1.03 6.08
C LEU A 95 10.23 -0.83 6.32
N ASP A 96 9.57 -0.02 5.49
CA ASP A 96 8.16 0.31 5.64
C ASP A 96 7.27 -0.55 4.75
N VAL A 97 6.03 -0.74 5.20
CA VAL A 97 4.98 -1.43 4.44
C VAL A 97 3.99 -0.39 3.92
N ARG A 98 3.77 -0.38 2.60
CA ARG A 98 2.74 0.45 1.96
C ARG A 98 1.62 -0.42 1.42
N TRP A 99 0.39 0.06 1.53
CA TRP A 99 -0.78 -0.57 0.91
C TRP A 99 -1.05 0.04 -0.45
N ILE A 100 -1.04 -0.80 -1.47
CA ILE A 100 -1.34 -0.42 -2.84
C ILE A 100 -2.65 -1.06 -3.27
N SER A 101 -3.53 -0.26 -3.84
CA SER A 101 -4.71 -0.73 -4.58
C SER A 101 -4.40 -0.68 -6.07
N ALA A 102 -4.32 -1.84 -6.69
CA ALA A 102 -4.14 -1.99 -8.13
C ALA A 102 -5.50 -2.18 -8.78
N ARG A 103 -5.83 -1.29 -9.70
CA ARG A 103 -7.04 -1.36 -10.50
C ARG A 103 -6.67 -1.36 -11.97
N GLY A 104 -7.22 -2.27 -12.74
CA GLY A 104 -6.95 -2.36 -14.17
C GLY A 104 -8.17 -2.83 -14.93
N GLN A 105 -8.17 -2.58 -16.23
CA GLN A 105 -9.17 -3.11 -17.13
C GLN A 105 -8.45 -3.67 -18.36
N GLY A 106 -8.81 -4.90 -18.74
CA GLY A 106 -8.48 -5.42 -20.06
C GLY A 106 -9.42 -4.80 -21.09
N SER A 107 -8.88 -4.29 -22.19
CA SER A 107 -9.69 -3.80 -23.31
C SER A 107 -9.96 -4.94 -24.30
N ASP A 108 -11.20 -5.09 -24.75
CA ASP A 108 -11.56 -5.99 -25.86
C ASP A 108 -11.00 -5.48 -27.21
N ASP A 109 -10.80 -4.17 -27.38
CA ASP A 109 -10.26 -3.64 -28.64
C ASP A 109 -8.72 -3.83 -28.75
N ASP A 110 -8.03 -4.03 -27.63
CA ASP A 110 -6.60 -4.38 -27.57
C ASP A 110 -6.33 -5.89 -27.52
N ILE A 111 -7.31 -6.72 -27.92
CA ILE A 111 -7.17 -8.19 -28.02
C ILE A 111 -5.94 -8.61 -28.85
N VAL A 112 -5.52 -7.78 -29.82
CA VAL A 112 -4.35 -8.06 -30.66
C VAL A 112 -3.02 -7.95 -29.88
N ALA A 113 -2.98 -7.16 -28.80
CA ALA A 113 -1.77 -6.92 -28.02
C ALA A 113 -1.83 -7.46 -26.58
N ARG A 114 -3.00 -7.94 -26.11
CA ARG A 114 -3.26 -8.41 -24.73
C ARG A 114 -2.63 -7.48 -23.68
N VAL A 115 -2.84 -6.18 -23.89
CA VAL A 115 -2.34 -5.13 -23.00
C VAL A 115 -3.43 -4.78 -21.99
N MET A 116 -3.07 -4.83 -20.71
CA MET A 116 -3.89 -4.34 -19.62
C MET A 116 -3.38 -2.98 -19.19
N THR A 117 -4.29 -2.03 -18.99
CA THR A 117 -3.94 -0.70 -18.47
C THR A 117 -4.72 -0.42 -17.21
N GLY A 118 -4.09 0.31 -16.29
CA GLY A 118 -4.69 0.57 -15.00
C GLY A 118 -3.98 1.65 -14.21
N ILE A 119 -4.40 1.75 -12.95
CA ILE A 119 -3.88 2.67 -11.96
C ILE A 119 -3.44 1.94 -10.70
N PHE A 120 -2.42 2.50 -10.04
CA PHE A 120 -2.08 2.19 -8.65
C PHE A 120 -2.47 3.38 -7.78
N LEU A 121 -3.14 3.09 -6.66
CA LEU A 121 -3.39 4.05 -5.60
C LEU A 121 -2.67 3.63 -4.33
N ASP A 122 -1.97 4.57 -3.70
CA ASP A 122 -1.51 4.41 -2.33
C ASP A 122 -2.70 4.56 -1.38
N VAL A 123 -3.10 3.45 -0.75
CA VAL A 123 -4.18 3.40 0.23
C VAL A 123 -3.67 3.19 1.65
N THR A 124 -2.37 3.41 1.89
CA THR A 124 -1.71 3.27 3.20
C THR A 124 -2.40 4.13 4.26
N GLY A 125 -2.64 5.41 3.97
CA GLY A 125 -3.31 6.31 4.90
C GLY A 125 -4.74 5.88 5.24
N ARG A 126 -5.49 5.38 4.24
CA ARG A 126 -6.85 4.84 4.46
C ARG A 126 -6.82 3.60 5.34
N LYS A 127 -5.89 2.67 5.08
CA LYS A 127 -5.77 1.42 5.83
C LYS A 127 -5.26 1.64 7.25
N GLN A 128 -4.31 2.55 7.45
CA GLN A 128 -3.86 2.95 8.78
C GLN A 128 -4.96 3.66 9.58
N ALA A 129 -5.82 4.45 8.93
CA ALA A 129 -6.99 5.02 9.59
C ALA A 129 -8.04 3.95 9.98
N GLU A 130 -8.28 2.96 9.12
CA GLU A 130 -9.14 1.81 9.41
C GLU A 130 -8.60 0.96 10.59
N GLU A 131 -7.28 0.74 10.64
CA GLU A 131 -6.61 -0.01 11.71
C GLU A 131 -6.48 0.81 13.01
N GLY A 132 -6.28 2.12 12.93
CA GLY A 132 -6.25 3.02 14.09
C GLY A 132 -7.59 3.10 14.83
N LEU A 133 -8.71 2.92 14.14
CA LEU A 133 -10.03 2.79 14.76
C LEU A 133 -10.20 1.48 15.55
N LEU A 134 -9.45 0.43 15.21
CA LEU A 134 -9.45 -0.84 15.97
C LEU A 134 -8.60 -0.73 17.24
N VAL A 135 -7.46 -0.03 17.18
CA VAL A 135 -6.59 0.19 18.36
C VAL A 135 -7.29 1.03 19.43
N SER A 136 -8.04 2.08 19.02
CA SER A 136 -8.82 2.90 19.96
C SER A 136 -9.97 2.13 20.64
N ARG A 137 -10.57 1.15 19.93
CA ARG A 137 -11.65 0.31 20.49
C ARG A 137 -11.13 -0.75 21.47
N CYS A 138 -9.88 -1.18 21.35
CA CYS A 138 -9.25 -2.07 22.33
C CYS A 138 -8.86 -1.32 23.61
N PHE A 139 -8.45 -0.06 23.50
CA PHE A 139 -7.97 0.72 24.65
C PHE A 139 -9.06 1.10 25.66
N SER A 140 -10.33 1.20 25.26
CA SER A 140 -11.43 1.50 26.20
C SER A 140 -11.90 0.31 27.05
N SER A 141 -11.47 -0.92 26.74
CA SER A 141 -11.87 -2.13 27.47
C SER A 141 -10.88 -2.55 28.57
N ILE A 142 -9.69 -1.95 28.64
CA ILE A 142 -8.72 -2.14 29.74
C ILE A 142 -8.80 -0.92 30.67
N SER A 143 -9.99 -0.62 31.16
CA SER A 143 -10.18 0.07 32.42
C SER A 143 -10.86 -0.89 33.37
N MET A 144 -10.08 -1.77 34.01
CA MET A 144 -10.51 -2.41 35.24
C MET A 144 -9.49 -2.08 36.33
N ASN A 145 -9.81 -0.98 37.01
CA ASN A 145 -9.92 -0.89 38.47
C ASN A 145 -8.69 -1.39 39.27
N PRO A 146 -7.85 -0.50 39.86
CA PRO A 146 -6.88 -0.95 40.83
C PRO A 146 -7.62 -1.55 42.04
N PRO A 147 -7.26 -2.76 42.52
CA PRO A 147 -7.85 -3.28 43.74
C PRO A 147 -7.52 -2.32 44.89
N SER A 148 -8.57 -1.73 45.44
CA SER A 148 -8.54 -0.91 46.64
C SER A 148 -7.95 -1.73 47.79
N GLY A 149 -6.73 -1.40 48.22
CA GLY A 149 -6.19 -2.00 49.45
C GLY A 149 -4.68 -2.19 49.58
N VAL A 150 -3.82 -1.32 49.03
CA VAL A 150 -2.40 -1.33 49.41
C VAL A 150 -2.01 0.03 49.98
N THR A 151 -1.96 0.08 51.31
CA THR A 151 -1.44 1.21 52.09
C THR A 151 0.07 1.31 51.86
N ALA A 152 0.52 2.40 51.21
CA ALA A 152 1.93 2.68 51.05
C ALA A 152 2.56 3.02 52.41
N ARG A 153 3.18 2.02 53.08
CA ARG A 153 4.02 2.25 54.26
C ARG A 153 5.36 2.83 53.81
N ARG A 154 5.54 4.11 54.13
CA ARG A 154 6.76 4.90 53.95
C ARG A 154 7.91 4.30 54.78
N PHE A 155 8.88 3.65 54.14
CA PHE A 155 10.10 3.19 54.83
C PHE A 155 11.22 4.23 54.65
N ARG A 156 11.44 5.02 55.69
CA ARG A 156 12.66 5.83 55.88
C ARG A 156 13.64 4.96 56.68
N ARG A 157 14.85 4.73 56.17
CA ARG A 157 16.04 4.54 57.02
C ARG A 157 17.32 4.83 56.26
N SER A 158 17.89 5.99 56.61
CA SER A 158 19.32 6.28 56.48
C SER A 158 20.04 5.63 57.66
N LEU A 159 21.25 5.12 57.44
CA LEU A 159 22.47 5.35 58.23
C LEU A 159 23.55 4.30 57.86
N TYR A 160 24.60 4.77 57.17
CA TYR A 160 25.98 4.21 57.11
C TYR A 160 26.59 4.07 58.54
N PRO A 161 27.80 3.49 58.80
CA PRO A 161 29.04 3.46 57.96
C PRO A 161 29.95 2.19 58.18
N PRO A 162 31.28 2.17 57.93
CA PRO A 162 32.05 2.47 56.70
C PRO A 162 33.20 1.46 56.33
N VAL A 163 33.85 1.73 55.18
CA VAL A 163 35.23 1.42 54.67
C VAL A 163 35.95 0.06 54.91
N LEU A 164 36.62 -0.43 53.85
CA LEU A 164 38.10 -0.45 53.78
C LEU A 164 38.64 -0.69 52.34
N PHE A 165 39.76 -0.04 52.07
CA PHE A 165 40.58 0.03 50.85
C PHE A 165 41.60 -1.13 50.79
N SER A 166 41.85 -1.72 49.62
CA SER A 166 43.15 -2.22 49.06
C SER A 166 42.81 -2.95 47.74
N GLY A 167 43.51 -2.90 46.61
CA GLY A 167 44.88 -2.51 46.31
C GLY A 167 45.51 -3.63 45.46
N ARG A 168 45.58 -3.46 44.13
CA ARG A 168 46.68 -3.92 43.27
C ARG A 168 46.54 -3.33 41.87
#